data_AF-A0A957VRD3-F1
#
_entry.id   AF-A0A957VRD3-F1
#
_cell.length_a   1.000
_cell.length_b   1.000
_cell.length_c   1.000
_cell.angle_alpha   90.00
_cell.angle_beta   90.00
_cell.angle_gamma   90.00
#
_symmetry.space_group_name_H-M   'P 1'
#
loop_
_entity.id
_entity.type
_entity.pdbx_description
1 polymer ?
#
loop_
_entity_poly.entity_id
_entity_poly.type
_entity_poly.pdbx_seq_one_letter_code
_entity_poly.pdbx_strand_id
1 'polypeptide(L)'
;MTKKYPVKPPVDMGQVFQTKCRHCQGNGQEPGLPDLTCRECVGRGRRKWRILECEDCGGRGKKSFLSLRGCQTCRGRGWVELDIG
;
A
#
# COMPACT_ATOMS: atom_id res chain seq x y z
N MET A 1 18.16 5.35 -8.65
CA MET A 1 17.89 4.09 -9.36
C MET A 1 17.57 2.99 -8.35
N THR A 2 16.32 2.53 -8.25
CA THR A 2 15.99 1.23 -7.64
C THR A 2 14.76 0.67 -8.37
N LYS A 3 15.01 -0.04 -9.47
CA LYS A 3 14.02 -0.89 -10.13
C LYS A 3 13.66 -2.02 -9.16
N LYS A 4 12.46 -2.01 -8.58
CA LYS A 4 11.91 -3.16 -7.86
C LYS A 4 10.71 -3.70 -8.63
N TYR A 5 10.99 -4.63 -9.54
CA TYR A 5 10.06 -5.63 -10.07
C TYR A 5 10.87 -6.87 -10.47
N PRO A 6 10.28 -8.08 -10.48
CA PRO A 6 9.27 -8.62 -9.58
C PRO A 6 9.87 -9.78 -8.75
N VAL A 7 9.40 -9.98 -7.53
CA VAL A 7 9.71 -11.23 -6.82
C VAL A 7 8.83 -12.30 -7.45
N LYS A 8 9.39 -13.22 -8.25
CA LYS A 8 8.66 -14.40 -8.72
C LYS A 8 8.27 -15.22 -7.49
N PRO A 9 6.97 -15.47 -7.22
CA PRO A 9 6.58 -16.33 -6.11
C PRO A 9 6.97 -17.79 -6.41
N PRO A 10 7.15 -18.62 -5.37
CA PRO A 10 7.42 -20.05 -5.53
C PRO A 10 6.27 -20.72 -6.28
N VAL A 11 6.62 -21.52 -7.28
CA VAL A 11 5.71 -22.30 -8.10
C VAL A 11 5.18 -23.43 -7.21
N ASP A 12 3.91 -23.39 -6.77
CA ASP A 12 3.12 -24.60 -6.38
C ASP A 12 1.69 -24.37 -5.83
N MET A 13 1.09 -23.18 -5.88
CA MET A 13 -0.37 -23.04 -5.72
C MET A 13 -0.90 -22.04 -6.74
N GLY A 14 -1.99 -22.40 -7.43
CA GLY A 14 -2.62 -21.68 -8.56
C GLY A 14 -2.25 -20.19 -8.64
N GLN A 15 -1.49 -19.84 -9.69
CA GLN A 15 -0.81 -18.55 -9.79
C GLN A 15 -1.79 -17.40 -9.94
N VAL A 16 -2.12 -16.75 -8.83
CA VAL A 16 -2.76 -15.43 -8.86
C VAL A 16 -1.68 -14.41 -9.22
N PHE A 17 -1.66 -13.97 -10.48
CA PHE A 17 -0.69 -12.99 -10.95
C PHE A 17 -1.04 -11.61 -10.38
N GLN A 18 -0.24 -11.09 -9.45
CA GLN A 18 -0.45 -9.74 -8.93
C GLN A 18 0.24 -8.72 -9.83
N THR A 19 -0.54 -7.80 -10.39
CA THR A 19 -0.01 -6.64 -11.12
C THR A 19 -0.23 -5.36 -10.34
N LYS A 20 0.66 -4.38 -10.55
CA LYS A 20 0.54 -3.07 -9.92
C LYS A 20 -0.78 -2.43 -10.33
N CYS A 21 -1.54 -1.96 -9.35
CA CYS A 21 -2.79 -1.25 -9.63
C CYS A 21 -2.45 0.02 -10.42
N ARG A 22 -2.96 0.12 -11.66
CA ARG A 22 -2.70 1.26 -12.54
C ARG A 22 -3.35 2.54 -12.02
N HIS A 23 -4.50 2.42 -11.37
CA HIS A 23 -5.24 3.54 -10.81
C HIS A 23 -4.42 4.28 -9.74
N CYS A 24 -4.00 3.57 -8.70
CA CYS A 24 -3.20 4.17 -7.63
C CYS A 24 -1.69 4.07 -7.83
N GLN A 25 -1.25 3.57 -9.00
CA GLN A 25 0.16 3.33 -9.31
C GLN A 25 0.90 2.66 -8.15
N GLY A 26 0.31 1.63 -7.54
CA GLY A 26 0.95 0.80 -6.50
C GLY A 26 0.92 1.33 -5.07
N ASN A 27 0.48 2.56 -4.82
CA ASN A 27 0.55 3.14 -3.48
C ASN A 27 -0.67 2.79 -2.60
N GLY A 28 -1.71 2.18 -3.18
CA GLY A 28 -2.93 1.81 -2.46
C GLY A 28 -3.84 2.99 -2.10
N GLN A 29 -3.52 4.22 -2.49
CA GLN A 29 -4.28 5.43 -2.17
C GLN A 29 -5.13 5.87 -3.35
N GLU A 30 -6.29 6.48 -3.09
CA GLU A 30 -7.08 7.09 -4.15
C GLU A 30 -6.32 8.28 -4.76
N PRO A 31 -6.11 8.32 -6.08
CA PRO A 31 -5.48 9.45 -6.75
C PRO A 31 -6.27 10.74 -6.55
N GLY A 32 -5.57 11.88 -6.50
CA GLY A 32 -6.20 13.21 -6.35
C GLY A 32 -6.53 13.60 -4.91
N LEU A 33 -6.33 12.71 -3.94
CA LEU A 33 -6.39 13.08 -2.52
C LEU A 33 -5.04 13.63 -2.05
N PRO A 34 -5.05 14.61 -1.12
CA PRO A 34 -3.82 15.14 -0.55
C PRO A 34 -3.07 14.04 0.19
N ASP A 35 -1.77 13.93 -0.10
CA ASP A 35 -0.88 13.01 0.60
C ASP A 35 -0.62 13.52 2.02
N LEU A 36 -1.39 13.00 2.97
CA LEU A 36 -1.24 13.28 4.40
C LEU A 36 -0.57 12.09 5.09
N THR A 37 0.40 11.49 4.41
CA THR A 37 1.31 10.50 4.98
C THR A 37 1.90 11.05 6.28
N CYS A 38 1.77 10.28 7.35
CA CYS A 38 2.31 10.62 8.65
C CYS A 38 3.85 10.62 8.55
N ARG A 39 4.45 11.79 8.77
CA ARG A 39 5.90 11.98 8.69
C ARG A 39 6.65 11.23 9.78
N GLU A 40 6.05 11.08 10.96
CA GLU A 40 6.65 10.38 12.11
C GLU A 40 6.91 8.89 11.83
N CYS A 41 5.97 8.21 11.16
CA CYS A 41 6.14 6.80 10.80
C CYS A 41 6.50 6.58 9.33
N VAL A 42 6.54 7.65 8.53
CA VAL A 42 6.76 7.63 7.08
C VAL A 42 5.78 6.67 6.40
N GLY A 43 4.50 6.76 6.75
CA GLY A 43 3.44 5.94 6.17
C GLY A 43 3.34 4.50 6.66
N ARG A 44 4.23 4.06 7.56
CA ARG A 44 4.27 2.66 8.02
C ARG A 44 3.26 2.33 9.10
N GLY A 45 2.66 3.33 9.74
CA GLY A 45 1.78 3.12 10.90
C GLY A 45 2.50 2.73 12.19
N ARG A 46 3.78 2.39 12.12
CA ARG A 46 4.64 2.01 13.25
C ARG A 46 5.97 2.72 13.18
N ARG A 47 6.57 3.02 14.34
CA ARG A 47 7.90 3.63 14.41
C ARG A 47 8.97 2.58 14.09
N LYS A 48 10.03 2.97 13.38
CA LYS A 48 11.06 2.04 12.85
C LYS A 48 11.74 1.15 13.92
N TRP A 49 11.73 1.60 15.17
CA TRP A 49 12.43 0.96 16.30
C TRP A 49 11.51 0.35 17.35
N ARG A 50 10.19 0.44 17.18
CA ARG A 50 9.21 -0.14 18.12
C ARG A 50 8.10 -0.86 17.35
N ILE A 51 7.67 -2.02 17.84
CA ILE A 51 6.44 -2.69 17.38
C ILE A 51 5.20 -1.84 17.73
N LEU A 52 5.37 -0.82 18.59
CA LEU A 52 4.34 0.13 18.96
C LEU A 52 3.81 0.93 17.76
N GLU A 53 2.50 1.05 17.74
CA GLU A 53 1.77 1.89 16.81
C GLU A 53 2.25 3.34 16.91
N CYS A 54 2.28 4.02 15.76
CA CYS A 54 2.62 5.43 15.73
C CYS A 54 1.46 6.23 16.33
N GLU A 55 1.67 6.78 17.52
CA GLU A 55 0.67 7.57 18.27
C GLU A 55 0.14 8.76 17.46
N ASP A 56 1.04 9.43 16.74
CA ASP A 56 0.73 10.60 15.90
C ASP A 56 -0.26 10.30 14.75
N CYS A 57 -0.37 9.04 14.32
CA CYS A 57 -1.40 8.61 13.37
C CYS A 57 -2.31 7.50 13.89
N GLY A 58 -2.18 7.11 15.16
CA GLY A 58 -2.85 5.96 15.77
C GLY A 58 -2.70 4.68 14.93
N GLY A 59 -1.49 4.33 14.51
CA GLY A 59 -1.28 3.08 13.76
C GLY A 59 -1.56 3.16 12.25
N ARG A 60 -2.22 4.21 11.77
CA ARG A 60 -2.78 4.26 10.40
C ARG A 60 -1.81 4.65 9.30
N GLY A 61 -0.65 5.21 9.66
CA GLY A 61 0.32 5.73 8.70
C GLY A 61 -0.05 7.08 8.08
N LYS A 62 -1.21 7.66 8.41
CA LYS A 62 -1.72 8.91 7.83
C LYS A 62 -2.44 9.77 8.86
N LYS A 63 -2.40 11.09 8.67
CA LYS A 63 -2.95 12.08 9.63
C LYS A 63 -4.43 12.44 9.44
N SER A 64 -5.05 12.13 8.30
CA SER A 64 -6.46 12.46 8.06
C SER A 64 -7.26 11.28 7.58
N PHE A 65 -8.56 11.30 7.89
CA PHE A 65 -9.54 10.33 7.40
C PHE A 65 -9.75 10.41 5.89
N LEU A 66 -9.66 11.61 5.30
CA LEU A 66 -9.71 11.78 3.85
C LEU A 66 -8.59 10.97 3.18
N SER A 67 -7.38 11.01 3.73
CA SER A 67 -6.27 10.23 3.19
C SER A 67 -6.37 8.73 3.49
N LEU A 68 -7.27 8.29 4.38
CA LEU A 68 -7.55 6.87 4.60
C LEU A 68 -8.36 6.24 3.47
N ARG A 69 -8.91 7.03 2.54
CA ARG A 69 -9.57 6.48 1.36
C ARG A 69 -8.55 5.66 0.56
N GLY A 70 -8.63 4.36 0.74
CA GLY A 70 -7.94 3.40 -0.09
C GLY A 70 -8.40 3.54 -1.53
N CYS A 71 -7.50 3.24 -2.46
CA CYS A 71 -7.79 3.14 -3.87
C CYS A 71 -9.02 2.24 -4.07
N GLN A 72 -10.07 2.75 -4.70
CA GLN A 72 -11.33 2.03 -4.89
C GLN A 72 -11.13 0.79 -5.78
N THR A 73 -10.19 0.84 -6.72
CA THR A 73 -9.89 -0.26 -7.64
C THR A 73 -9.19 -1.44 -6.95
N CYS A 74 -8.19 -1.18 -6.10
CA CYS A 74 -7.42 -2.24 -5.43
C CYS A 74 -7.75 -2.40 -3.94
N ARG A 75 -8.74 -1.65 -3.44
CA ARG A 75 -9.19 -1.60 -2.04
C ARG A 75 -8.04 -1.37 -1.04
N GLY A 76 -7.13 -0.46 -1.39
CA GLY A 76 -5.99 -0.16 -0.52
C GLY A 76 -4.76 -1.05 -0.71
N ARG A 77 -4.84 -2.14 -1.47
CA ARG A 77 -3.73 -3.13 -1.60
C ARG A 77 -2.54 -2.61 -2.40
N GLY A 78 -2.78 -1.77 -3.41
CA GLY A 78 -1.74 -1.32 -4.35
C GLY A 78 -1.52 -2.26 -5.53
N TRP A 79 -2.10 -3.46 -5.53
CA TRP A 79 -2.06 -4.41 -6.63
C TRP A 79 -3.45 -4.98 -6.91
N VAL A 80 -3.63 -5.51 -8.12
CA VAL A 80 -4.82 -6.26 -8.52
C VAL A 80 -4.40 -7.66 -8.94
N GLU A 81 -5.28 -8.61 -8.68
CA GLU A 81 -5.12 -10.01 -9.03
C GLU A 81 -5.59 -10.19 -10.48
N LEU A 82 -4.74 -10.78 -11.30
CA LEU A 82 -5.07 -11.24 -12.64
C LEU A 82 -5.32 -12.74 -12.55
N ASP A 83 -6.57 -13.13 -12.77
CA ASP A 83 -6.91 -14.49 -13.14
C ASP A 83 -6.42 -14.71 -14.58
N ILE A 84 -5.30 -15.41 -14.72
CA ILE A 84 -4.89 -15.96 -16.01
C ILE A 84 -5.50 -17.36 -16.03
N GLY A 85 -6.67 -17.48 -16.67
CA GLY A 85 -7.34 -18.75 -16.93
C GLY A 85 -6.52 -19.70 -17.77
#